data_AF-A0A7C4LYX8-F1
#
_entry.id   AF-A0A7C4LYX8-F1
#
_cell.length_a   1.000
_cell.length_b   1.000
_cell.length_c   1.000
_cell.angle_alpha   90.00
_cell.angle_beta   90.00
_cell.angle_gamma   90.00
#
_symmetry.space_group_name_H-M   'P 1'
#
loop_
_entity.id
_entity.type
_entity.pdbx_description
1 polymer ?
#
loop_
_entity_poly.entity_id
_entity_poly.type
_entity_poly.pdbx_seq_one_letter_code
_entity_poly.pdbx_strand_id
1 'polypeptide(L)'
;MAVFCDFENVALGVRDARYAQFDIRKVLERLLLKGTIVVKKAYCDWERYKEFKATMHEAAFELIEIPHVRQSGKNSADIRLVVDALDLCYTKSHVDTFVIVSGDSDFSPLVSKLRENNKKVIGVGVKSSSSDLLIANCDEFIYYDDLVRKKQPAPKPARRPARAAAGKKAAAAAAAADPEGEERTRQALALVMETLEALAEERGAEEKIWGSMVKQALKRRRPGFNESYYGFRSFNRLLEEAASRGLLELEPDEKSGGYIIRRFHPQE
;
A
#
# COMPACT_ATOMS: atom_id res chain seq x y z
N MET A 1 3.44 -12.93 -11.96
CA MET A 1 2.43 -12.71 -10.90
C MET A 1 1.05 -13.16 -11.36
N ALA A 2 0.20 -13.61 -10.43
CA ALA A 2 -1.20 -13.96 -10.69
C ALA A 2 -2.14 -13.07 -9.88
N VAL A 3 -3.19 -12.55 -10.53
CA VAL A 3 -4.18 -11.65 -9.92
C VAL A 3 -5.52 -12.35 -9.82
N PHE A 4 -6.03 -12.42 -8.60
CA PHE A 4 -7.34 -12.96 -8.26
C PHE A 4 -8.18 -11.84 -7.67
N CYS A 5 -9.26 -11.47 -8.35
CA CYS A 5 -10.13 -10.37 -7.95
C CYS A 5 -11.48 -10.91 -7.50
N ASP A 6 -11.77 -10.74 -6.22
CA ASP A 6 -13.11 -10.84 -5.69
C ASP A 6 -13.81 -9.52 -6.00
N PHE A 7 -14.56 -9.50 -7.11
CA PHE A 7 -15.11 -8.26 -7.62
C PHE A 7 -16.24 -7.73 -6.75
N GLU A 8 -17.04 -8.63 -6.16
CA GLU A 8 -18.17 -8.24 -5.33
C GLU A 8 -17.72 -7.52 -4.07
N ASN A 9 -16.72 -8.05 -3.36
CA ASN A 9 -16.19 -7.42 -2.15
C ASN A 9 -15.61 -6.03 -2.44
N VAL A 10 -14.86 -5.90 -3.53
CA VAL A 10 -14.23 -4.62 -3.90
C VAL A 10 -15.28 -3.61 -4.38
N ALA A 11 -16.26 -4.03 -5.18
CA ALA A 11 -17.33 -3.15 -5.64
C ALA A 11 -18.19 -2.63 -4.47
N LEU A 12 -18.50 -3.49 -3.50
CA LEU A 12 -19.19 -3.10 -2.26
C LEU A 12 -18.33 -2.12 -1.44
N GLY A 13 -17.06 -2.42 -1.22
CA GLY A 13 -16.15 -1.54 -0.48
C GLY A 13 -16.00 -0.14 -1.11
N VAL A 14 -15.94 -0.06 -2.44
CA VAL A 14 -15.88 1.22 -3.17
C VAL A 14 -17.18 2.01 -3.05
N ARG A 15 -18.33 1.33 -3.14
CA ARG A 15 -19.65 1.94 -2.98
C ARG A 15 -19.84 2.50 -1.57
N ASP A 16 -19.46 1.73 -0.56
CA ASP A 16 -19.59 2.12 0.85
C ASP A 16 -18.67 3.30 1.20
N ALA A 17 -17.46 3.31 0.63
CA ALA A 17 -16.51 4.41 0.77
C ALA A 17 -16.84 5.65 -0.10
N ARG A 18 -17.97 5.64 -0.83
CA ARG A 18 -18.47 6.73 -1.69
C ARG A 18 -17.47 7.21 -2.75
N TYR A 19 -16.59 6.33 -3.21
CA TYR A 19 -15.71 6.65 -4.34
C TYR A 19 -16.47 6.53 -5.67
N ALA A 20 -15.92 7.15 -6.72
CA ALA A 20 -16.36 6.88 -8.09
C ALA A 20 -16.22 5.38 -8.42
N GLN A 21 -16.90 4.91 -9.47
CA GLN A 21 -16.85 3.52 -9.93
C GLN A 21 -15.44 2.92 -9.85
N PHE A 22 -15.36 1.68 -9.38
CA PHE A 22 -14.11 0.94 -9.25
C PHE A 22 -13.39 0.87 -10.61
N ASP A 23 -12.12 1.30 -10.63
CA ASP A 23 -11.28 1.30 -11.82
C ASP A 23 -10.10 0.33 -11.61
N ILE A 24 -10.28 -0.88 -12.13
CA ILE A 24 -9.28 -1.95 -12.08
C ILE A 24 -7.95 -1.55 -12.73
N ARG A 25 -7.95 -0.60 -13.68
CA ARG A 25 -6.73 -0.18 -14.39
C ARG A 25 -5.73 0.46 -13.44
N LYS A 26 -6.19 1.22 -12.44
CA LYS A 26 -5.31 1.81 -11.40
C LYS A 26 -4.60 0.74 -10.57
N VAL A 27 -5.31 -0.35 -10.27
CA VAL A 27 -4.72 -1.51 -9.58
C VAL A 27 -3.68 -2.15 -10.50
N LEU A 28 -4.01 -2.42 -11.75
CA LEU A 28 -3.08 -3.02 -12.72
C LEU A 28 -1.82 -2.16 -12.94
N GLU A 29 -1.97 -0.84 -13.12
CA GLU A 29 -0.84 0.10 -13.25
C GLU A 29 0.10 0.00 -12.06
N ARG A 30 -0.46 -0.05 -10.84
CA ARG A 30 0.35 -0.19 -9.62
C ARG A 30 1.07 -1.53 -9.54
N LEU A 31 0.42 -2.61 -9.97
CA LEU A 31 0.98 -3.96 -9.98
C LEU A 31 2.05 -4.13 -11.06
N LEU A 32 1.87 -3.54 -12.24
CA LEU A 32 2.85 -3.63 -13.34
C LEU A 32 4.21 -3.02 -12.98
N LEU A 33 4.25 -2.07 -12.05
CA LEU A 33 5.52 -1.58 -11.47
C LEU A 33 6.27 -2.61 -10.62
N LYS A 34 5.62 -3.72 -10.26
CA LYS A 34 6.18 -4.79 -9.41
C LYS A 34 6.58 -6.03 -10.20
N GLY A 35 6.09 -6.20 -11.42
CA GLY A 35 6.40 -7.34 -12.26
C GLY A 35 5.36 -7.60 -13.34
N THR A 36 5.55 -8.68 -14.09
CA THR A 36 4.62 -9.09 -15.14
C THR A 36 3.44 -9.87 -14.57
N ILE A 37 2.25 -9.61 -15.11
CA ILE A 37 1.03 -10.31 -14.73
C ILE A 37 0.77 -11.39 -15.79
N VAL A 38 0.76 -12.65 -15.36
CA VAL A 38 0.59 -13.82 -16.25
C VAL A 38 -0.81 -14.44 -16.15
N VAL A 39 -1.51 -14.19 -15.06
CA VAL A 39 -2.89 -14.67 -14.83
C VAL A 39 -3.70 -13.52 -14.23
N LYS A 40 -4.92 -13.34 -14.74
CA LYS A 40 -5.91 -12.38 -14.24
C LYS A 40 -7.28 -13.06 -14.23
N LYS A 41 -7.82 -13.32 -13.05
CA LYS A 41 -9.16 -13.90 -12.88
C LYS A 41 -10.00 -13.01 -11.98
N ALA A 42 -11.26 -12.83 -12.35
CA ALA A 42 -12.22 -12.07 -11.56
C ALA A 42 -13.47 -12.90 -11.31
N TYR A 43 -13.90 -12.97 -10.06
CA TYR A 43 -15.00 -13.81 -9.57
C TYR A 43 -16.17 -12.92 -9.20
N CYS A 44 -17.33 -13.14 -9.81
CA CYS A 44 -18.50 -12.31 -9.61
C CYS A 44 -19.78 -12.98 -10.14
N ASP A 45 -20.94 -12.58 -9.62
CA ASP A 45 -22.21 -12.71 -10.32
C ASP A 45 -22.31 -11.58 -11.37
N TRP A 46 -21.79 -11.83 -12.58
CA TRP A 46 -21.67 -10.77 -13.57
C TRP A 46 -23.00 -10.39 -14.19
N GLU A 47 -24.06 -11.16 -13.97
CA GLU A 47 -25.43 -10.74 -14.29
C GLU A 47 -25.85 -9.53 -13.46
N ARG A 48 -25.37 -9.41 -12.22
CA ARG A 48 -25.59 -8.24 -11.35
C ARG A 48 -24.66 -7.07 -11.67
N TYR A 49 -23.46 -7.34 -12.17
CA TYR A 49 -22.41 -6.34 -12.43
C TYR A 49 -22.08 -6.19 -13.92
N LYS A 50 -23.11 -6.20 -14.78
CA LYS A 50 -22.96 -6.11 -16.26
C LYS A 50 -22.17 -4.91 -16.73
N GLU A 51 -22.33 -3.76 -16.05
CA GLU A 51 -21.65 -2.51 -16.41
C GLU A 51 -20.12 -2.60 -16.31
N PHE A 52 -19.60 -3.54 -15.52
CA PHE A 52 -18.15 -3.73 -15.36
C PHE A 52 -17.57 -4.82 -16.26
N LYS A 53 -18.40 -5.64 -16.93
CA LYS A 53 -17.93 -6.72 -17.82
C LYS A 53 -16.98 -6.19 -18.90
N ALA A 54 -17.36 -5.09 -19.57
CA ALA A 54 -16.56 -4.51 -20.65
C ALA A 54 -15.18 -4.08 -20.15
N THR A 55 -15.13 -3.28 -19.07
CA THR A 55 -13.88 -2.79 -18.47
C THR A 55 -12.97 -3.93 -18.01
N MET A 56 -13.53 -4.96 -17.38
CA MET A 56 -12.74 -6.10 -16.90
C MET A 56 -12.22 -6.97 -18.06
N HIS A 57 -13.03 -7.17 -19.10
CA HIS A 57 -12.63 -7.87 -20.31
C HIS A 57 -11.54 -7.11 -21.09
N GLU A 58 -11.68 -5.79 -21.25
CA GLU A 58 -10.65 -4.92 -21.84
C GLU A 58 -9.32 -4.97 -21.06
N ALA A 59 -9.40 -5.14 -19.74
CA ALA A 59 -8.24 -5.34 -18.87
C ALA A 59 -7.65 -6.77 -18.94
N ALA A 60 -8.17 -7.63 -19.84
CA ALA A 60 -7.80 -9.02 -20.06
C ALA A 60 -7.97 -9.92 -18.83
N PHE A 61 -9.04 -9.71 -18.05
CA PHE A 61 -9.46 -10.66 -17.01
C PHE A 61 -10.28 -11.79 -17.61
N GLU A 62 -9.99 -13.01 -17.16
CA GLU A 62 -10.93 -14.12 -17.26
C GLU A 62 -12.08 -13.88 -16.27
N LEU A 63 -13.30 -13.74 -16.81
CA LEU A 63 -14.50 -13.46 -16.01
C LEU A 63 -15.13 -14.79 -15.58
N ILE A 64 -14.96 -15.15 -14.31
CA ILE A 64 -15.52 -16.35 -13.72
C ILE A 64 -16.92 -16.03 -13.17
N GLU A 65 -17.94 -16.62 -13.78
CA GLU A 65 -19.34 -16.45 -13.38
C GLU A 65 -19.67 -17.29 -12.15
N ILE A 66 -20.17 -16.64 -11.10
CA ILE A 66 -20.62 -17.26 -9.86
C ILE A 66 -22.10 -16.87 -9.61
N PRO A 67 -23.05 -17.64 -10.16
CA PRO A 67 -24.47 -17.29 -10.04
C PRO A 67 -24.99 -17.49 -8.61
N HIS A 68 -25.69 -16.51 -8.07
CA HIS A 68 -26.37 -16.62 -6.77
C HIS A 68 -27.69 -17.41 -6.88
N VAL A 69 -27.61 -18.74 -7.05
CA VAL A 69 -28.77 -19.61 -7.23
C VAL A 69 -29.60 -19.82 -5.95
N ARG A 70 -29.06 -19.55 -4.75
CA ARG A 70 -29.75 -19.57 -3.44
C ARG A 70 -29.18 -18.51 -2.48
N GLN A 71 -29.90 -18.18 -1.40
CA GLN A 71 -29.49 -17.20 -0.37
C GLN A 71 -28.06 -17.42 0.20
N SER A 72 -27.51 -18.63 0.09
CA SER A 72 -26.17 -19.00 0.55
C SER A 72 -25.04 -18.79 -0.49
N GLY A 73 -25.30 -18.13 -1.63
CA GLY A 73 -24.33 -18.01 -2.74
C GLY A 73 -23.06 -17.21 -2.46
N LYS A 74 -23.03 -16.41 -1.39
CA LYS A 74 -21.92 -15.47 -1.10
C LYS A 74 -20.56 -16.15 -1.01
N ASN A 75 -20.46 -17.28 -0.30
CA ASN A 75 -19.18 -17.97 -0.11
C ASN A 75 -18.71 -18.74 -1.36
N SER A 76 -19.53 -18.82 -2.42
CA SER A 76 -19.16 -19.61 -3.61
C SER A 76 -18.04 -18.95 -4.41
N ALA A 77 -18.02 -17.62 -4.45
CA ALA A 77 -16.97 -16.86 -5.13
C ALA A 77 -15.64 -17.04 -4.39
N ASP A 78 -15.65 -16.87 -3.07
CA ASP A 78 -14.46 -16.99 -2.22
C ASP A 78 -13.86 -18.39 -2.32
N ILE A 79 -14.68 -19.44 -2.15
CA ILE A 79 -14.24 -20.83 -2.26
C ILE A 79 -13.62 -21.09 -3.64
N ARG A 80 -14.29 -20.64 -4.71
CA ARG A 80 -13.78 -20.85 -6.07
C ARG A 80 -12.46 -20.13 -6.32
N LEU A 81 -12.32 -18.91 -5.81
CA LEU A 81 -11.09 -18.13 -5.88
C LEU A 81 -9.96 -18.86 -5.15
N VAL A 82 -10.20 -19.34 -3.92
CA VAL A 82 -9.22 -20.08 -3.12
C VAL A 82 -8.76 -21.35 -3.83
N VAL A 83 -9.68 -22.14 -4.40
CA VAL A 83 -9.34 -23.37 -5.13
C VAL A 83 -8.47 -23.05 -6.35
N ASP A 84 -8.87 -22.08 -7.18
CA ASP A 84 -8.12 -21.70 -8.37
C ASP A 84 -6.71 -21.16 -8.01
N ALA A 85 -6.59 -20.38 -6.92
CA ALA A 85 -5.33 -19.82 -6.47
C ALA A 85 -4.36 -20.91 -5.98
N LEU A 86 -4.85 -21.87 -5.20
CA LEU A 86 -4.04 -22.99 -4.73
C LEU A 86 -3.65 -23.93 -5.87
N ASP A 87 -4.56 -24.23 -6.79
CA ASP A 87 -4.24 -25.02 -8.00
C ASP A 87 -3.12 -24.34 -8.80
N LEU A 88 -3.21 -23.02 -9.02
CA LEU A 88 -2.18 -22.27 -9.71
C LEU A 88 -0.83 -22.29 -8.97
N CYS A 89 -0.87 -22.22 -7.63
CA CYS A 89 0.32 -22.27 -6.78
C CYS A 89 1.11 -23.56 -6.98
N TYR A 90 0.43 -24.70 -7.12
CA TYR A 90 1.07 -26.00 -7.29
C TYR A 90 1.39 -26.33 -8.75
N THR A 91 0.56 -25.91 -9.71
CA THR A 91 0.71 -26.27 -11.13
C THR A 91 1.66 -25.35 -11.89
N LYS A 92 1.78 -24.07 -11.49
CA LYS A 92 2.63 -23.08 -12.18
C LYS A 92 3.71 -22.54 -11.27
N SER A 93 4.80 -23.30 -11.15
CA SER A 93 5.95 -22.98 -10.30
C SER A 93 6.57 -21.59 -10.56
N HIS A 94 6.53 -21.11 -11.81
CA HIS A 94 7.02 -19.78 -12.21
C HIS A 94 6.18 -18.60 -11.67
N VAL A 95 4.99 -18.87 -11.11
CA VAL A 95 4.20 -17.85 -10.41
C VAL A 95 4.68 -17.79 -8.96
N ASP A 96 5.45 -16.76 -8.64
CA ASP A 96 6.01 -16.50 -7.32
C ASP A 96 5.17 -15.53 -6.46
N THR A 97 4.37 -14.70 -7.12
CA THR A 97 3.62 -13.61 -6.49
C THR A 97 2.14 -13.72 -6.81
N PHE A 98 1.33 -13.74 -5.76
CA PHE A 98 -0.13 -13.81 -5.81
C PHE A 98 -0.70 -12.49 -5.32
N VAL A 99 -1.62 -11.94 -6.09
CA VAL A 99 -2.33 -10.71 -5.77
C VAL A 99 -3.78 -11.06 -5.48
N ILE A 100 -4.22 -10.78 -4.26
CA ILE A 100 -5.62 -10.97 -3.84
C ILE A 100 -6.26 -9.59 -3.77
N VAL A 101 -7.19 -9.30 -4.69
CA VAL A 101 -7.96 -8.06 -4.70
C VAL A 101 -9.26 -8.32 -3.94
N SER A 102 -9.20 -8.14 -2.61
CA SER A 102 -10.31 -8.22 -1.66
C SER A 102 -9.90 -7.55 -0.34
N GLY A 103 -10.88 -7.10 0.43
CA GLY A 103 -10.69 -6.66 1.82
C GLY A 103 -11.05 -7.72 2.87
N ASP A 104 -11.59 -8.87 2.45
CA ASP A 104 -12.17 -9.86 3.35
C ASP A 104 -11.15 -10.67 4.16
N SER A 105 -11.38 -10.80 5.48
CA SER A 105 -10.57 -11.65 6.35
C SER A 105 -10.64 -13.13 5.99
N ASP A 106 -11.71 -13.58 5.31
CA ASP A 106 -11.90 -14.99 4.92
C ASP A 106 -10.81 -15.51 3.96
N PHE A 107 -10.06 -14.62 3.31
CA PHE A 107 -8.89 -14.99 2.51
C PHE A 107 -7.61 -15.20 3.33
N SER A 108 -7.59 -14.92 4.63
CA SER A 108 -6.40 -15.08 5.48
C SER A 108 -5.80 -16.50 5.43
N PRO A 109 -6.59 -17.60 5.47
CA PRO A 109 -6.04 -18.96 5.30
C PRO A 109 -5.38 -19.18 3.95
N LEU A 110 -5.91 -18.59 2.86
CA LEU A 110 -5.28 -18.65 1.54
C LEU A 110 -3.93 -17.92 1.55
N VAL A 111 -3.87 -16.72 2.14
CA VAL A 111 -2.62 -15.95 2.27
C VAL A 111 -1.56 -16.76 3.02
N SER A 112 -1.92 -17.33 4.18
CA SER A 112 -1.02 -18.19 4.95
C SER A 112 -0.54 -19.38 4.13
N LYS A 113 -1.44 -20.06 3.40
CA LYS A 113 -1.07 -21.23 2.60
C LYS A 113 -0.16 -20.90 1.42
N LEU A 114 -0.36 -19.74 0.79
CA LEU A 114 0.54 -19.26 -0.27
C LEU A 114 1.92 -18.93 0.30
N ARG A 115 2.00 -18.27 1.46
CA ARG A 115 3.26 -17.96 2.14
C ARG A 115 4.00 -19.20 2.60
N GLU A 116 3.30 -20.20 3.14
CA GLU A 116 3.85 -21.53 3.44
C GLU A 116 4.52 -22.16 2.20
N ASN A 117 3.98 -21.92 1.01
CA ASN A 117 4.53 -22.37 -0.27
C ASN A 117 5.58 -21.41 -0.86
N ASN A 118 6.17 -20.56 -0.02
CA ASN A 118 7.18 -19.56 -0.41
C ASN A 118 6.72 -18.64 -1.55
N LYS A 119 5.42 -18.30 -1.56
CA LYS A 119 4.86 -17.31 -2.48
C LYS A 119 4.72 -15.97 -1.77
N LYS A 120 5.02 -14.91 -2.50
CA LYS A 120 4.76 -13.54 -2.07
C LYS A 120 3.28 -13.23 -2.26
N VAL A 121 2.64 -12.64 -1.26
CA VAL A 121 1.22 -12.27 -1.32
C VAL A 121 1.06 -10.76 -1.20
N ILE A 122 0.37 -10.17 -2.18
CA ILE A 122 0.00 -8.76 -2.21
C ILE A 122 -1.51 -8.65 -2.06
N GLY A 123 -1.97 -8.05 -0.97
CA GLY A 123 -3.37 -7.70 -0.79
C GLY A 123 -3.69 -6.37 -1.47
N VAL A 124 -4.89 -6.24 -2.05
CA VAL A 124 -5.42 -4.98 -2.58
C VAL A 124 -6.86 -4.83 -2.12
N GLY A 125 -7.18 -3.73 -1.44
CA GLY A 125 -8.53 -3.50 -0.91
C GLY A 125 -8.79 -2.04 -0.58
N VAL A 126 -10.05 -1.71 -0.27
CA VAL A 126 -10.45 -0.38 0.20
C VAL A 126 -10.19 -0.29 1.70
N LYS A 127 -9.56 0.78 2.17
CA LYS A 127 -9.06 0.89 3.54
C LYS A 127 -10.15 0.71 4.59
N SER A 128 -11.34 1.26 4.37
CA SER A 128 -12.46 1.17 5.31
C SER A 128 -13.16 -0.19 5.33
N SER A 129 -12.95 -1.03 4.32
CA SER A 129 -13.58 -2.35 4.19
C SER A 129 -12.57 -3.50 4.24
N SER A 130 -11.30 -3.20 4.52
CA SER A 130 -10.23 -4.20 4.61
C SER A 130 -9.99 -4.56 6.07
N SER A 131 -9.98 -5.86 6.38
CA SER A 131 -9.71 -6.34 7.73
C SER A 131 -8.22 -6.22 8.09
N ASP A 132 -7.94 -5.83 9.34
CA ASP A 132 -6.56 -5.79 9.86
C ASP A 132 -5.90 -7.17 9.81
N LEU A 133 -6.70 -8.24 9.98
CA LEU A 133 -6.23 -9.62 9.89
C LEU A 133 -5.69 -9.95 8.50
N LEU A 134 -6.43 -9.63 7.43
CA LEU A 134 -5.95 -9.85 6.06
C LEU A 134 -4.69 -9.03 5.78
N ILE A 135 -4.71 -7.76 6.17
CA ILE A 135 -3.59 -6.82 5.96
C ILE A 135 -2.32 -7.36 6.61
N ALA A 136 -2.40 -7.79 7.87
CA ALA A 136 -1.26 -8.31 8.63
C ALA A 136 -0.71 -9.64 8.07
N ASN A 137 -1.56 -10.45 7.45
CA ASN A 137 -1.14 -11.73 6.86
C ASN A 137 -0.40 -11.56 5.53
N CYS A 138 -0.62 -10.46 4.80
CA CYS A 138 0.00 -10.19 3.50
C CYS A 138 1.46 -9.71 3.63
N ASP A 139 2.29 -9.94 2.61
CA ASP A 139 3.65 -9.38 2.58
C ASP A 139 3.66 -7.89 2.19
N GLU A 140 2.65 -7.47 1.42
CA GLU A 140 2.38 -6.07 1.09
C GLU A 140 0.88 -5.87 0.93
N PHE A 141 0.37 -4.72 1.38
CA PHE A 141 -1.03 -4.37 1.18
C PHE A 141 -1.14 -3.01 0.48
N ILE A 142 -1.92 -2.96 -0.60
CA ILE A 142 -2.13 -1.76 -1.40
C ILE A 142 -3.56 -1.27 -1.18
N TYR A 143 -3.71 -0.11 -0.56
CA TYR A 143 -5.02 0.51 -0.42
C TYR A 143 -5.46 1.15 -1.73
N TYR A 144 -6.66 0.80 -2.19
CA TYR A 144 -7.26 1.38 -3.39
C TYR A 144 -7.43 2.91 -3.25
N ASP A 145 -7.73 3.38 -2.04
CA ASP A 145 -7.81 4.79 -1.65
C ASP A 145 -6.57 5.59 -2.08
N ASP A 146 -5.38 5.01 -1.90
CA ASP A 146 -4.11 5.66 -2.23
C ASP A 146 -3.89 5.72 -3.75
N LEU A 147 -4.53 4.84 -4.52
CA LEU A 147 -4.46 4.82 -5.98
C LEU A 147 -5.40 5.86 -6.60
N VAL A 148 -6.53 6.13 -5.95
CA VAL A 148 -7.52 7.11 -6.42
C VAL A 148 -7.25 8.52 -5.94
N ARG A 149 -6.57 8.69 -4.80
CA ARG A 149 -6.12 10.00 -4.33
C ARG A 149 -5.16 10.61 -5.35
N LYS A 150 -5.62 11.66 -6.06
CA LYS A 150 -4.76 12.47 -6.93
C LYS A 150 -3.54 12.87 -6.12
N LYS A 151 -2.33 12.48 -6.55
CA LYS A 151 -1.08 13.10 -6.11
C LYS A 151 -1.23 14.60 -6.36
N GLN A 152 -1.63 15.38 -5.36
CA GLN A 152 -1.64 16.83 -5.50
C GLN A 152 -0.19 17.24 -5.81
N PRO A 153 0.07 17.87 -6.97
CA PRO A 153 1.38 18.45 -7.20
C PRO A 153 1.50 19.62 -6.23
N ALA A 154 2.15 19.41 -5.09
CA ALA A 154 2.59 20.53 -4.25
C ALA A 154 3.33 21.55 -5.13
N PRO A 155 3.10 22.86 -4.94
CA PRO A 155 3.57 23.89 -5.82
C PRO A 155 5.07 23.75 -6.05
N LYS A 156 5.50 23.74 -7.32
CA LYS A 156 6.92 23.81 -7.67
C LYS A 156 7.50 25.01 -6.92
N PRO A 157 8.63 24.88 -6.20
CA PRO A 157 9.34 26.05 -5.71
C PRO A 157 9.78 26.83 -6.96
N ALA A 158 9.07 27.91 -7.26
CA ALA A 158 9.51 28.86 -8.27
C ALA A 158 10.87 29.37 -7.79
N ARG A 159 11.94 29.01 -8.51
CA ARG A 159 13.23 29.69 -8.43
C ARG A 159 12.97 31.18 -8.70
N ARG A 160 12.88 32.00 -7.63
CA ARG A 160 12.97 33.46 -7.77
C ARG A 160 14.45 33.83 -7.84
N PRO A 161 14.86 34.63 -8.82
CA PRO A 161 16.19 35.25 -8.80
C PRO A 161 16.25 36.26 -7.65
N ALA A 162 17.43 36.38 -7.06
CA ALA A 162 17.71 37.28 -5.95
C ALA A 162 17.49 38.76 -6.34
N ARG A 163 16.65 39.47 -5.60
CA ARG A 163 16.88 40.88 -5.27
C ARG A 163 15.96 41.42 -4.17
N ALA A 164 16.63 42.14 -3.26
CA ALA A 164 16.18 43.22 -2.40
C ALA A 164 15.21 42.92 -1.23
N ALA A 165 15.74 43.23 -0.06
CA ALA A 165 15.08 43.29 1.23
C ALA A 165 14.03 44.43 1.28
N ALA A 166 12.81 44.09 1.70
CA ALA A 166 11.93 44.88 2.55
C ALA A 166 10.58 44.14 2.63
N GLY A 167 10.14 43.76 3.84
CA GLY A 167 8.85 43.09 4.03
C GLY A 167 8.86 41.83 4.89
N LYS A 168 9.75 41.72 5.89
CA LYS A 168 9.56 40.76 7.00
C LYS A 168 8.44 41.28 7.91
N LYS A 169 7.18 41.02 7.56
CA LYS A 169 5.99 40.98 8.45
C LYS A 169 4.69 40.80 7.63
N ALA A 170 4.60 39.74 6.83
CA ALA A 170 3.32 39.32 6.22
C ALA A 170 3.32 37.86 5.71
N ALA A 171 4.26 37.02 6.17
CA ALA A 171 4.36 35.62 5.75
C ALA A 171 4.42 34.64 6.93
N ALA A 172 3.96 35.06 8.11
CA ALA A 172 3.82 34.21 9.30
C ALA A 172 2.36 33.92 9.65
N ALA A 173 1.40 34.26 8.79
CA ALA A 173 -0.03 34.10 9.04
C ALA A 173 -0.78 33.30 7.95
N ALA A 174 -0.06 32.51 7.15
CA ALA A 174 -0.66 31.61 6.14
C ALA A 174 -0.10 30.18 6.22
N ALA A 175 0.50 29.81 7.35
CA ALA A 175 0.66 28.43 7.78
C ALA A 175 -0.29 28.20 8.95
N ALA A 176 -1.60 28.34 8.70
CA ALA A 176 -2.55 27.59 9.52
C ALA A 176 -2.27 26.13 9.18
N ALA A 177 -1.47 25.48 10.03
CA ALA A 177 -1.15 24.07 9.95
C ALA A 177 -2.48 23.33 9.80
N ASP A 178 -2.61 22.54 8.73
CA ASP A 178 -3.66 21.54 8.64
C ASP A 178 -3.49 20.60 9.83
N PRO A 179 -4.35 20.68 10.87
CA PRO A 179 -4.15 19.91 12.10
C PRO A 179 -4.23 18.40 11.83
N GLU A 180 -4.96 17.98 10.80
CA GLU A 180 -4.98 16.59 10.35
C GLU A 180 -3.66 16.19 9.67
N GLY A 181 -3.06 17.10 8.89
CA GLY A 181 -1.79 16.88 8.22
C GLY A 181 -0.62 16.75 9.20
N GLU A 182 -0.62 17.57 10.26
CA GLU A 182 0.38 17.50 11.31
C GLU A 182 0.24 16.22 12.15
N GLU A 183 -0.99 15.81 12.47
CA GLU A 183 -1.26 14.56 13.16
C GLU A 183 -0.83 13.34 12.33
N ARG A 184 -1.13 13.31 11.01
CA ARG A 184 -0.63 12.27 10.10
C ARG A 184 0.89 12.25 10.05
N THR A 185 1.53 13.41 10.04
CA THR A 185 2.98 13.51 10.07
C THR A 185 3.54 12.90 11.35
N ARG A 186 2.99 13.26 12.51
CA ARG A 186 3.39 12.71 13.81
C ARG A 186 3.24 11.19 13.86
N GLN A 187 2.13 10.67 13.35
CA GLN A 187 1.92 9.23 13.24
C GLN A 187 2.99 8.56 12.38
N ALA A 188 3.31 9.11 11.20
CA ALA A 188 4.33 8.54 10.33
C ALA A 188 5.72 8.50 10.99
N LEU A 189 6.06 9.56 11.73
CA LEU A 189 7.33 9.65 12.47
C LEU A 189 7.37 8.63 13.60
N ALA A 190 6.30 8.48 14.37
CA ALA A 190 6.20 7.48 15.43
C ALA A 190 6.44 6.06 14.90
N LEU A 191 5.87 5.72 13.74
CA LEU A 191 6.09 4.41 13.10
C LEU A 191 7.55 4.16 12.70
N VAL A 192 8.22 5.20 12.21
CA VAL A 192 9.63 5.13 11.83
C VAL A 192 10.50 4.94 13.07
N MET A 193 10.25 5.71 14.13
CA MET A 193 10.98 5.62 15.40
C MET A 193 10.79 4.26 16.08
N GLU A 194 9.55 3.78 16.18
CA GLU A 194 9.23 2.45 16.73
C GLU A 194 9.93 1.32 15.94
N THR A 195 10.09 1.49 14.62
CA THR A 195 10.81 0.51 13.79
C THR A 195 12.32 0.62 13.95
N LEU A 196 12.83 1.83 14.14
CA LEU A 196 14.25 2.08 14.35
C LEU A 196 14.74 1.53 15.68
N GLU A 197 14.00 1.76 16.75
CA GLU A 197 14.29 1.24 18.09
C GLU A 197 14.38 -0.29 18.07
N ALA A 198 13.36 -0.96 17.51
CA ALA A 198 13.36 -2.41 17.37
C ALA A 198 14.56 -2.94 16.54
N LEU A 199 14.93 -2.25 15.45
CA LEU A 199 16.10 -2.65 14.64
C LEU A 199 17.43 -2.45 15.38
N ALA A 200 17.54 -1.40 16.18
CA ALA A 200 18.74 -1.10 16.96
C ALA A 200 18.94 -2.09 18.12
N GLU A 201 17.85 -2.50 18.77
CA GLU A 201 17.87 -3.54 19.81
C GLU A 201 18.35 -4.89 19.25
N GLU A 202 17.89 -5.29 18.07
CA GLU A 202 18.28 -6.57 17.44
C GLU A 202 19.73 -6.60 16.96
N ARG A 203 20.26 -5.48 16.45
CA ARG A 203 21.59 -5.41 15.80
C ARG A 203 22.70 -4.90 16.71
N GLY A 204 22.36 -4.36 17.87
CA GLY A 204 23.29 -3.64 18.73
C GLY A 204 23.49 -2.19 18.28
N ALA A 205 23.58 -1.28 19.25
CA ALA A 205 23.55 0.17 19.03
C ALA A 205 24.69 0.75 18.16
N GLU A 206 25.71 -0.05 17.81
CA GLU A 206 26.86 0.38 17.01
C GLU A 206 26.77 0.00 15.52
N GLU A 207 25.82 -0.84 15.12
CA GLU A 207 25.64 -1.17 13.70
C GLU A 207 24.96 -0.03 12.93
N LYS A 208 25.51 0.26 11.74
CA LYS A 208 24.92 1.25 10.82
C LYS A 208 23.54 0.80 10.37
N ILE A 209 22.54 1.65 10.54
CA ILE A 209 21.18 1.39 10.06
C ILE A 209 20.93 2.20 8.79
N TRP A 210 20.68 1.53 7.67
CA TRP A 210 20.31 2.19 6.41
C TRP A 210 18.81 2.50 6.39
N GLY A 211 18.43 3.67 5.87
CA GLY A 211 17.02 4.06 5.71
C GLY A 211 16.21 3.07 4.85
N SER A 212 16.84 2.42 3.86
CA SER A 212 16.22 1.34 3.10
C SER A 212 15.85 0.13 3.96
N MET A 213 16.67 -0.19 4.96
CA MET A 213 16.45 -1.27 5.90
C MET A 213 15.28 -0.96 6.84
N VAL A 214 15.21 0.28 7.34
CA VAL A 214 14.06 0.75 8.13
C VAL A 214 12.78 0.64 7.31
N LYS A 215 12.80 1.10 6.06
CA LYS A 215 11.64 0.99 5.17
C LYS A 215 11.21 -0.46 4.96
N GLN A 216 12.16 -1.38 4.76
CA GLN A 216 11.86 -2.79 4.58
C GLN A 216 11.32 -3.45 5.85
N ALA A 217 11.87 -3.12 7.02
CA ALA A 217 11.36 -3.59 8.31
C ALA A 217 9.96 -3.03 8.60
N LEU A 218 9.74 -1.73 8.35
CA LEU A 218 8.46 -1.07 8.54
C LEU A 218 7.39 -1.70 7.65
N LYS A 219 7.70 -1.99 6.39
CA LYS A 219 6.76 -2.68 5.48
C LYS A 219 6.47 -4.12 5.90
N ARG A 220 7.44 -4.84 6.49
CA ARG A 220 7.22 -6.19 7.04
C ARG A 220 6.34 -6.16 8.28
N ARG A 221 6.52 -5.19 9.17
CA ARG A 221 5.69 -5.00 10.37
C ARG A 221 4.30 -4.45 10.03
N ARG A 222 4.21 -3.57 9.04
CA ARG A 222 2.98 -2.92 8.59
C ARG A 222 2.88 -2.95 7.06
N PRO A 223 2.32 -4.02 6.49
CA PRO A 223 2.20 -4.22 5.03
C PRO A 223 1.47 -3.08 4.30
N GLY A 224 0.55 -2.38 4.97
CA GLY A 224 -0.20 -1.24 4.43
C GLY A 224 0.54 0.11 4.46
N PHE A 225 1.78 0.19 4.95
CA PHE A 225 2.47 1.47 5.05
C PHE A 225 2.74 2.12 3.68
N ASN A 226 2.29 3.39 3.52
CA ASN A 226 2.48 4.20 2.33
C ASN A 226 2.83 5.64 2.69
N GLU A 227 3.99 6.13 2.25
CA GLU A 227 4.51 7.46 2.56
C GLU A 227 3.58 8.57 2.05
N SER A 228 2.95 8.36 0.89
CA SER A 228 2.05 9.35 0.28
C SER A 228 0.77 9.55 1.09
N TYR A 229 0.29 8.52 1.80
CA TYR A 229 -0.84 8.64 2.71
C TYR A 229 -0.56 9.63 3.85
N TYR A 230 0.70 9.67 4.32
CA TYR A 230 1.16 10.56 5.37
C TYR A 230 1.67 11.92 4.85
N GLY A 231 1.48 12.22 3.56
CA GLY A 231 1.90 13.50 2.95
C GLY A 231 3.33 13.53 2.41
N PHE A 232 4.06 12.42 2.47
CA PHE A 232 5.46 12.34 2.02
C PHE A 232 5.57 11.77 0.61
N ARG A 233 6.37 12.43 -0.24
CA ARG A 233 6.62 11.99 -1.63
C ARG A 233 7.58 10.81 -1.73
N SER A 234 8.41 10.60 -0.71
CA SER A 234 9.35 9.49 -0.62
C SER A 234 9.69 9.21 0.84
N PHE A 235 10.18 8.01 1.12
CA PHE A 235 10.69 7.64 2.43
C PHE A 235 11.85 8.54 2.87
N ASN A 236 12.70 8.96 1.94
CA ASN A 236 13.79 9.90 2.19
C ASN A 236 13.26 11.23 2.76
N ARG A 237 12.16 11.76 2.22
CA ARG A 237 11.53 12.97 2.77
C ARG A 237 10.96 12.77 4.17
N LEU A 238 10.43 11.59 4.48
CA LEU A 238 9.98 11.27 5.83
C LEU A 238 11.16 11.21 6.81
N LEU A 239 12.30 10.64 6.40
CA LEU A 239 13.53 10.65 7.20
C LEU A 239 14.08 12.08 7.37
N GLU A 240 14.13 12.88 6.31
CA GLU A 240 14.57 14.28 6.38
C GLU A 240 13.70 15.10 7.34
N GLU A 241 12.39 14.85 7.38
CA GLU A 241 11.47 15.49 8.32
C GLU A 241 11.67 15.01 9.76
N ALA A 242 11.99 13.73 9.96
CA ALA A 242 12.40 13.23 11.28
C ALA A 242 13.68 13.92 11.77
N ALA A 243 14.64 14.12 10.85
CA ALA A 243 15.89 14.83 11.13
C ALA A 243 15.67 16.32 11.42
N SER A 244 14.80 16.99 10.66
CA SER A 244 14.49 18.42 10.87
C SER A 244 13.85 18.68 12.23
N ARG A 245 13.15 17.68 12.79
CA ARG A 245 12.55 17.68 14.12
C ARG A 245 13.49 17.20 15.23
N GLY A 246 14.75 16.88 14.91
CA GLY A 246 15.76 16.43 15.87
C GLY A 246 15.56 15.00 16.39
N LEU A 247 14.72 14.20 15.74
CA LEU A 247 14.47 12.81 16.17
C LEU A 247 15.60 11.87 15.74
N LEU A 248 16.33 12.20 14.68
CA LEU A 248 17.43 11.40 14.16
C LEU A 248 18.49 12.23 13.41
N GLU A 249 19.68 11.68 13.30
CA GLU A 249 20.79 12.22 12.52
C GLU A 249 21.02 11.38 11.26
N LEU A 250 20.94 12.03 10.09
CA LEU A 250 21.13 11.40 8.79
C LEU A 250 22.50 11.72 8.20
N GLU A 251 23.13 10.69 7.64
CA GLU A 251 24.29 10.82 6.76
C GLU A 251 23.88 10.40 5.34
N PRO A 252 24.15 11.20 4.30
CA PRO A 252 23.89 10.78 2.92
C PRO A 252 24.81 9.62 2.53
N ASP A 253 24.24 8.58 1.94
CA ASP A 253 25.00 7.48 1.35
C ASP A 253 25.18 7.72 -0.15
N GLU A 254 26.38 8.17 -0.53
CA GLU A 254 26.73 8.47 -1.92
C GLU A 254 26.60 7.27 -2.87
N LYS A 255 26.63 6.04 -2.34
CA LYS A 255 26.51 4.82 -3.15
C LYS A 255 25.07 4.45 -3.50
N SER A 256 24.12 4.69 -2.58
CA SER A 256 22.72 4.30 -2.77
C SER A 256 21.77 5.46 -3.06
N GLY A 257 22.23 6.72 -2.91
CA GLY A 257 21.37 7.90 -2.96
C GLY A 257 20.35 7.94 -1.81
N GLY A 258 20.56 7.11 -0.78
CA GLY A 258 19.75 7.01 0.43
C GLY A 258 20.43 7.68 1.62
N TYR A 259 19.93 7.37 2.81
CA TYR A 259 20.47 7.87 4.07
C TYR A 259 20.88 6.73 5.00
N ILE A 260 21.95 6.94 5.75
CA ILE A 260 22.37 6.14 6.91
C ILE A 260 21.94 6.91 8.15
N ILE A 261 21.35 6.22 9.12
CA ILE A 261 20.90 6.80 10.39
C ILE A 261 22.02 6.57 11.39
N ARG A 262 22.66 7.66 11.84
CA ARG A 262 23.80 7.61 12.76
C ARG A 262 23.38 7.61 14.22
N ARG A 263 22.37 8.40 14.54
CA ARG A 263 21.80 8.54 15.89
C ARG A 263 20.31 8.75 15.77
N PHE A 264 19.59 8.31 16.77
CA PHE A 264 18.17 8.60 16.94
C PHE A 264 17.91 8.81 18.43
N HIS A 265 17.00 9.74 18.73
CA HIS A 265 16.57 10.06 20.08
C HIS A 265 15.20 9.44 20.29
N PRO A 266 15.03 8.48 21.23
CA PRO A 266 13.71 7.97 21.58
C PRO A 266 12.80 9.13 21.99
N GLN A 267 11.53 9.09 21.60
CA GLN A 267 10.55 10.01 22.18
C GLN A 267 10.25 9.54 23.61
N GLU A 268 10.55 10.38 24.60
CA GLU A 268 10.03 10.23 25.98
C GLU A 268 8.51 10.39 26.03
#